data_AF-A0A7S4NDS6-F1
#
_entry.id   AF-A0A7S4NDS6-F1
#
_cell.length_a   1.000
_cell.length_b   1.000
_cell.length_c   1.000
_cell.angle_alpha   90.00
_cell.angle_beta   90.00
_cell.angle_gamma   90.00
#
_symmetry.space_group_name_H-M   'P 1'
#
loop_
_entity.id
_entity.type
_entity.pdbx_description
1 polymer ?
#
loop_
_entity_poly.entity_id
_entity_poly.type
_entity_poly.pdbx_seq_one_letter_code
_entity_poly.pdbx_strand_id
1 'polypeptide(L)'
;MRTAVLIPLALSALLSPGGAGAYAPHRTNPPSSSSSSSSLRETGPGGRRAFLASAAAASLASLGVAAPAPANAADSNLQDVYFGVGCFWHIQHEFVLAERNLLGRSDKELTSRTGYAGGTKTGDGGKVCYHNLQFVADYGKLGHGEVVGMTIPESSIGDFAKEYFSYFAPNGERVDPGDRGGEYRSLIGLPGGTSHPEYSKVEEAASAKGMRLEPGKGNDPDTFGKKLVYVYDTAKYPFYQGEVYHQFHNDFQSPPYGKAYNKLADMAFDDGRLGVTGCPDRV
;
A
#
# COMPACT_ATOMS: atom_id res chain seq x y z
N MET A 1 39.23 51.97 1.81
CA MET A 1 39.95 51.16 0.79
C MET A 1 39.14 49.89 0.56
N ARG A 2 38.49 49.78 -0.60
CA ARG A 2 37.63 48.64 -0.99
C ARG A 2 38.47 47.72 -1.87
N THR A 3 38.63 46.47 -1.48
CA THR A 3 39.33 45.46 -2.27
C THR A 3 38.30 44.63 -3.01
N ALA A 4 38.22 44.80 -4.32
CA ALA A 4 37.44 43.97 -5.23
C ALA A 4 38.29 42.75 -5.62
N VAL A 5 37.70 41.55 -5.53
CA VAL A 5 38.31 40.30 -5.98
C VAL A 5 37.70 39.94 -7.34
N LEU A 6 38.55 39.83 -8.35
CA LEU A 6 38.25 39.34 -9.69
C LEU A 6 38.00 37.83 -9.68
N ILE A 7 36.96 37.39 -10.37
CA ILE A 7 36.70 35.98 -10.73
C ILE A 7 36.99 35.81 -12.23
N PRO A 8 37.85 34.87 -12.65
CA PRO A 8 38.11 34.62 -14.06
C PRO A 8 37.06 33.69 -14.70
N LEU A 9 36.67 34.05 -15.93
CA LEU A 9 35.96 33.20 -16.88
C LEU A 9 36.86 32.06 -17.40
N ALA A 10 36.32 30.85 -17.47
CA ALA A 10 36.77 29.78 -18.37
C ALA A 10 35.50 29.11 -18.94
N LEU A 11 35.14 29.37 -20.19
CA LEU A 11 35.56 28.74 -21.45
C LEU A 11 34.93 27.36 -21.70
N SER A 12 33.87 27.41 -22.51
CA SER A 12 33.38 26.47 -23.53
C SER A 12 33.84 25.02 -23.53
N ALA A 13 32.88 24.10 -23.39
CA ALA A 13 32.98 22.71 -23.83
C ALA A 13 31.92 22.41 -24.91
N LEU A 14 32.35 21.61 -25.88
CA LEU A 14 31.76 21.35 -27.18
C LEU A 14 30.51 20.46 -27.17
N LEU A 15 29.70 20.65 -28.22
CA LEU A 15 28.62 19.76 -28.67
C LEU A 15 29.12 18.35 -28.99
N SER A 16 28.25 17.37 -28.73
CA SER A 16 28.00 16.25 -29.65
C SER A 16 26.57 15.71 -29.45
N PRO A 17 25.79 15.51 -30.53
CA PRO A 17 24.47 14.87 -30.45
C PRO A 17 24.62 13.36 -30.68
N GLY A 18 24.00 12.54 -29.82
CA GLY A 18 24.08 11.09 -29.94
C GLY A 18 22.76 10.41 -29.56
N GLY A 19 22.05 9.92 -30.58
CA GLY A 19 21.32 8.65 -30.52
C GLY A 19 19.91 8.66 -29.93
N ALA A 20 18.92 8.94 -30.78
CA ALA A 20 17.55 8.49 -30.56
C ALA A 20 17.47 6.97 -30.79
N GLY A 21 17.38 6.19 -29.72
CA GLY A 21 17.06 4.76 -29.75
C GLY A 21 15.56 4.57 -29.62
N ALA A 22 14.88 4.27 -30.74
CA ALA A 22 13.48 3.88 -30.76
C ALA A 22 13.30 2.49 -30.15
N TYR A 23 12.62 2.42 -29.00
CA TYR A 23 12.19 1.15 -28.39
C TYR A 23 10.85 0.74 -29.01
N ALA A 24 10.86 -0.31 -29.82
CA ALA A 24 9.65 -0.92 -30.38
C ALA A 24 9.10 -1.99 -29.39
N PRO A 25 7.79 -2.04 -29.13
CA PRO A 25 7.21 -3.08 -28.29
C PRO A 25 7.09 -4.40 -29.04
N HIS A 26 7.67 -5.46 -28.46
CA HIS A 26 7.50 -6.84 -28.90
C HIS A 26 6.06 -7.29 -28.63
N ARG A 27 5.23 -7.36 -29.68
CA ARG A 27 3.94 -8.07 -29.64
C ARG A 27 4.18 -9.56 -29.80
N THR A 28 3.87 -10.35 -28.78
CA THR A 28 3.71 -11.80 -28.90
C THR A 28 2.23 -12.12 -28.95
N ASN A 29 1.76 -12.57 -30.13
CA ASN A 29 0.42 -13.13 -30.30
C ASN A 29 0.35 -14.52 -29.64
N PRO A 30 -0.79 -14.90 -29.02
CA PRO A 30 -1.01 -16.26 -28.57
C PRO A 30 -1.34 -17.21 -29.75
N PRO A 31 -1.00 -18.51 -29.65
CA PRO A 31 -1.37 -19.49 -30.67
C PRO A 31 -2.87 -19.78 -30.64
N SER A 32 -3.51 -19.58 -31.79
CA SER A 32 -4.85 -20.03 -32.14
C SER A 32 -4.92 -21.56 -32.15
N SER A 33 -5.74 -22.15 -31.28
CA SER A 33 -6.15 -23.55 -31.40
C SER A 33 -7.53 -23.62 -32.06
N SER A 34 -7.54 -24.25 -33.23
CA SER A 34 -8.69 -24.57 -34.05
C SER A 34 -9.50 -25.71 -33.43
N SER A 35 -10.73 -25.43 -33.00
CA SER A 35 -11.71 -26.47 -32.69
C SER A 35 -12.58 -26.73 -33.92
N SER A 36 -12.38 -27.89 -34.53
CA SER A 36 -13.09 -28.42 -35.67
C SER A 36 -14.56 -28.66 -35.35
N SER A 37 -15.45 -28.07 -36.14
CA SER A 37 -16.87 -28.40 -36.21
C SER A 37 -17.09 -29.57 -37.19
N SER A 38 -17.70 -30.66 -36.75
CA SER A 38 -18.25 -31.68 -37.64
C SER A 38 -19.69 -32.02 -37.26
N SER A 39 -20.61 -31.41 -38.01
CA SER A 39 -21.80 -31.99 -38.66
C SER A 39 -22.44 -33.27 -38.10
N LEU A 40 -23.66 -33.08 -37.60
CA LEU A 40 -24.90 -33.85 -37.81
C LEU A 40 -24.83 -35.13 -38.66
N ARG A 41 -25.45 -36.21 -38.14
CA ARG A 41 -26.49 -36.94 -38.89
C ARG A 41 -27.46 -37.69 -37.96
N GLU A 42 -28.73 -37.50 -38.26
CA GLU A 42 -29.93 -38.04 -37.65
C GLU A 42 -30.40 -39.30 -38.40
N THR A 43 -31.19 -40.13 -37.72
CA THR A 43 -32.37 -40.94 -38.16
C THR A 43 -32.35 -42.34 -37.54
N GLY A 44 -33.28 -42.63 -36.66
CA GLY A 44 -34.46 -43.44 -37.04
C GLY A 44 -35.11 -44.14 -35.83
N PRO A 45 -36.35 -44.65 -35.97
CA PRO A 45 -37.41 -44.47 -34.98
C PRO A 45 -37.86 -45.77 -34.30
N GLY A 46 -38.59 -45.66 -33.17
CA GLY A 46 -39.52 -46.71 -32.76
C GLY A 46 -39.78 -46.81 -31.26
N GLY A 47 -41.06 -46.92 -30.88
CA GLY A 47 -41.46 -47.63 -29.67
C GLY A 47 -42.09 -46.80 -28.56
N ARG A 48 -43.37 -46.43 -28.71
CA ARG A 48 -44.25 -46.13 -27.57
C ARG A 48 -44.68 -47.44 -26.92
N ARG A 49 -44.44 -47.59 -25.61
CA ARG A 49 -45.33 -48.14 -24.56
C ARG A 49 -44.56 -48.99 -23.52
N ALA A 50 -44.92 -48.71 -22.26
CA ALA A 50 -44.79 -49.54 -21.06
C ALA A 50 -43.35 -49.57 -20.47
N PHE A 51 -43.12 -49.48 -19.17
CA PHE A 51 -43.90 -49.88 -18.00
C PHE A 51 -43.56 -48.96 -16.80
N LEU A 52 -44.57 -48.70 -15.96
CA LEU A 52 -44.41 -48.25 -14.57
C LEU A 52 -43.92 -49.42 -13.71
N ALA A 53 -43.16 -49.09 -12.64
CA ALA A 53 -42.67 -49.89 -11.50
C ALA A 53 -41.12 -49.81 -11.42
N SER A 54 -40.43 -49.56 -10.31
CA SER A 54 -40.75 -49.50 -8.89
C SER A 54 -39.56 -48.80 -8.21
N ALA A 55 -39.81 -47.90 -7.27
CA ALA A 55 -39.56 -48.08 -5.83
C ALA A 55 -38.22 -47.52 -5.31
N ALA A 56 -38.40 -46.71 -4.27
CA ALA A 56 -37.44 -46.02 -3.43
C ALA A 56 -36.19 -46.83 -3.06
N ALA A 57 -35.02 -46.23 -3.30
CA ALA A 57 -33.80 -46.53 -2.55
C ALA A 57 -33.57 -45.38 -1.57
N ALA A 58 -33.62 -45.71 -0.28
CA ALA A 58 -33.45 -44.79 0.84
C ALA A 58 -32.08 -44.13 0.82
N SER A 59 -32.04 -42.80 0.72
CA SER A 59 -30.84 -42.01 0.96
C SER A 59 -30.69 -41.81 2.47
N LEU A 60 -29.81 -42.59 3.10
CA LEU A 60 -29.30 -42.29 4.45
C LEU A 60 -28.52 -40.98 4.37
N ALA A 61 -29.17 -39.87 4.69
CA ALA A 61 -28.52 -38.60 4.94
C ALA A 61 -27.68 -38.73 6.21
N SER A 62 -26.38 -38.92 6.03
CA SER A 62 -25.39 -38.72 7.09
C SER A 62 -25.44 -37.24 7.50
N LEU A 63 -26.15 -36.96 8.59
CA LEU A 63 -26.02 -35.73 9.38
C LEU A 63 -24.60 -35.70 9.95
N GLY A 64 -23.65 -35.28 9.13
CA GLY A 64 -22.33 -34.88 9.60
C GLY A 64 -22.52 -33.66 10.48
N VAL A 65 -22.45 -33.87 11.80
CA VAL A 65 -22.26 -32.79 12.75
C VAL A 65 -20.92 -32.16 12.38
N ALA A 66 -20.95 -31.08 11.61
CA ALA A 66 -19.78 -30.24 11.42
C ALA A 66 -19.38 -29.76 12.82
N ALA A 67 -18.25 -30.28 13.31
CA ALA A 67 -17.63 -29.73 14.50
C ALA A 67 -17.51 -28.22 14.28
N PRO A 68 -17.88 -27.38 15.25
CA PRO A 68 -17.67 -25.95 15.13
C PRO A 68 -16.18 -25.75 14.85
N ALA A 69 -15.86 -25.24 13.66
CA ALA A 69 -14.54 -24.72 13.41
C ALA A 69 -14.24 -23.72 14.53
N PRO A 70 -13.03 -23.74 15.11
CA PRO A 70 -12.67 -22.71 16.07
C PRO A 70 -12.90 -21.38 15.37
N ALA A 71 -13.89 -20.62 15.85
CA ALA A 71 -13.99 -19.22 15.51
C ALA A 71 -12.68 -18.64 16.03
N ASN A 72 -11.80 -18.21 15.12
CA ASN A 72 -10.69 -17.34 15.50
C ASN A 72 -11.34 -16.22 16.31
N ALA A 73 -11.10 -16.21 17.61
CA ALA A 73 -11.50 -15.11 18.46
C ALA A 73 -10.92 -13.89 17.74
N ALA A 74 -11.80 -13.02 17.25
CA ALA A 74 -11.40 -11.78 16.61
C ALA A 74 -10.42 -11.13 17.56
N ASP A 75 -9.15 -11.07 17.17
CA ASP A 75 -8.10 -10.59 18.03
C ASP A 75 -8.42 -9.13 18.32
N SER A 76 -8.98 -8.92 19.52
CA SER A 76 -9.74 -7.72 19.85
C SER A 76 -8.83 -6.54 20.16
N ASN A 77 -7.52 -6.77 20.22
CA ASN A 77 -6.54 -5.73 20.47
C ASN A 77 -6.12 -5.09 19.14
N LEU A 78 -6.97 -4.21 18.62
CA LEU A 78 -6.64 -3.40 17.45
C LEU A 78 -5.61 -2.33 17.83
N GLN A 79 -4.57 -2.22 17.01
CA GLN A 79 -3.50 -1.25 17.15
C GLN A 79 -3.46 -0.29 15.97
N ASP A 80 -3.27 1.00 16.27
CA ASP A 80 -3.00 2.01 15.26
C ASP A 80 -1.50 2.02 14.95
N VAL A 81 -1.18 1.69 13.71
CA VAL A 81 0.18 1.60 13.18
C VAL A 81 0.28 2.41 11.89
N TYR A 82 1.50 2.67 11.43
CA TYR A 82 1.72 3.22 10.09
C TYR A 82 2.99 2.69 9.44
N PHE A 83 3.00 2.69 8.11
CA PHE A 83 4.11 2.20 7.30
C PHE A 83 4.40 3.19 6.16
N GLY A 84 5.68 3.52 5.93
CA GLY A 84 6.13 4.41 4.87
C GLY A 84 7.35 3.85 4.14
N VAL A 85 7.34 3.90 2.80
CA VAL A 85 8.45 3.45 1.93
C VAL A 85 8.35 4.14 0.57
N GLY A 86 8.39 5.48 0.57
CA GLY A 86 8.18 6.29 -0.63
C GLY A 86 6.75 6.77 -0.77
N CYS A 87 6.32 6.97 -2.02
CA CYS A 87 5.01 7.52 -2.36
C CYS A 87 3.88 6.68 -1.75
N PHE A 88 3.09 7.30 -0.87
CA PHE A 88 2.01 6.61 -0.15
C PHE A 88 0.85 6.10 -1.03
N TRP A 89 0.73 6.52 -2.30
CA TRP A 89 -0.36 6.09 -3.18
C TRP A 89 -0.18 4.63 -3.59
N HIS A 90 1.04 4.28 -3.95
CA HIS A 90 1.40 2.89 -4.23
C HIS A 90 1.25 2.05 -2.95
N ILE A 91 1.76 2.55 -1.83
CA ILE A 91 1.76 1.82 -0.57
C ILE A 91 0.34 1.61 -0.02
N GLN A 92 -0.58 2.55 -0.21
CA GLN A 92 -1.98 2.36 0.21
C GLN A 92 -2.64 1.25 -0.59
N HIS A 93 -2.40 1.20 -1.89
CA HIS A 93 -2.96 0.15 -2.73
C HIS A 93 -2.50 -1.23 -2.26
N GLU A 94 -1.21 -1.41 -2.02
CA GLU A 94 -0.66 -2.67 -1.56
C GLU A 94 -1.21 -3.06 -0.17
N PHE A 95 -1.33 -2.12 0.77
CA PHE A 95 -1.92 -2.43 2.08
C PHE A 95 -3.43 -2.70 2.03
N VAL A 96 -4.18 -2.11 1.10
CA VAL A 96 -5.58 -2.49 0.86
C VAL A 96 -5.68 -3.95 0.42
N LEU A 97 -4.76 -4.41 -0.44
CA LEU A 97 -4.69 -5.82 -0.81
C LEU A 97 -4.28 -6.70 0.37
N ALA A 98 -3.31 -6.27 1.17
CA ALA A 98 -2.89 -6.99 2.38
C ALA A 98 -4.05 -7.13 3.40
N GLU A 99 -4.84 -6.08 3.65
CA GLU A 99 -6.01 -6.16 4.52
C GLU A 99 -7.04 -7.18 4.02
N ARG A 100 -7.30 -7.23 2.72
CA ARG A 100 -8.20 -8.22 2.12
C ARG A 100 -7.64 -9.63 2.26
N ASN A 101 -6.36 -9.82 2.00
CA ASN A 101 -5.73 -11.13 1.93
C ASN A 101 -5.43 -11.72 3.31
N LEU A 102 -4.91 -10.91 4.23
CA LEU A 102 -4.47 -11.35 5.57
C LEU A 102 -5.62 -11.32 6.58
N LEU A 103 -6.50 -10.32 6.50
CA LEU A 103 -7.57 -10.11 7.48
C LEU A 103 -8.96 -10.45 6.96
N GLY A 104 -9.11 -10.73 5.66
CA GLY A 104 -10.41 -11.01 5.05
C GLY A 104 -11.34 -9.79 5.01
N ARG A 105 -10.80 -8.57 5.13
CA ARG A 105 -11.61 -7.34 5.21
C ARG A 105 -12.34 -7.08 3.89
N SER A 106 -13.62 -6.73 3.99
CA SER A 106 -14.37 -6.14 2.90
C SER A 106 -14.05 -4.65 2.73
N ASP A 107 -14.51 -4.05 1.62
CA ASP A 107 -14.27 -2.63 1.30
C ASP A 107 -14.72 -1.65 2.40
N LYS A 108 -15.73 -2.03 3.19
CA LYS A 108 -16.25 -1.22 4.31
C LYS A 108 -15.46 -1.38 5.60
N GLU A 109 -14.59 -2.38 5.68
CA GLU A 109 -13.80 -2.72 6.86
C GLU A 109 -12.33 -2.32 6.70
N LEU A 110 -11.91 -1.89 5.50
CA LEU A 110 -10.57 -1.38 5.24
C LEU A 110 -10.24 -0.17 6.13
N THR A 111 -9.01 -0.13 6.61
CA THR A 111 -8.50 0.91 7.53
C THR A 111 -7.30 1.67 6.96
N SER A 112 -6.73 1.22 5.84
CA SER A 112 -5.60 1.87 5.16
C SER A 112 -5.92 3.30 4.70
N ARG A 113 -5.21 4.28 5.26
CA ARG A 113 -5.35 5.70 4.94
C ARG A 113 -4.01 6.33 4.65
N THR A 114 -3.87 7.02 3.52
CA THR A 114 -2.66 7.83 3.26
C THR A 114 -2.60 9.00 4.25
N GLY A 115 -1.38 9.39 4.62
CA GLY A 115 -1.15 10.51 5.50
C GLY A 115 0.32 10.73 5.81
N TYR A 116 0.56 11.41 6.93
CA TYR A 116 1.85 11.96 7.30
C TYR A 116 2.21 11.57 8.73
N ALA A 117 3.45 11.16 8.97
CA ALA A 117 3.93 10.83 10.31
C ALA A 117 5.44 11.02 10.46
N GLY A 118 5.95 10.82 11.68
CA GLY A 118 7.40 10.86 11.96
C GLY A 118 8.01 12.25 12.00
N GLY A 119 7.22 13.32 11.85
CA GLY A 119 7.64 14.70 12.08
C GLY A 119 7.41 15.14 13.53
N THR A 120 7.99 16.29 13.89
CA THR A 120 7.95 16.82 15.28
C THR A 120 7.02 18.02 15.45
N LYS A 121 6.43 18.51 14.35
CA LYS A 121 5.65 19.75 14.32
C LYS A 121 4.32 19.55 13.62
N THR A 122 3.36 20.40 13.96
CA THR A 122 2.12 20.60 13.22
C THR A 122 1.96 22.08 12.93
N GLY A 123 1.17 22.43 11.92
CA GLY A 123 0.69 23.79 11.74
C GLY A 123 -0.46 24.14 12.68
N ASP A 124 -1.07 25.31 12.42
CA ASP A 124 -2.17 25.83 13.22
C ASP A 124 -3.36 24.87 13.27
N GLY A 125 -3.87 24.63 14.48
CA GLY A 125 -4.96 23.68 14.71
C GLY A 125 -4.56 22.21 14.47
N GLY A 126 -3.28 21.86 14.60
CA GLY A 126 -2.80 20.48 14.48
C GLY A 126 -2.67 19.98 13.04
N LYS A 127 -2.71 20.89 12.05
CA LYS A 127 -2.73 20.52 10.64
C LYS A 127 -1.37 20.01 10.15
N VAL A 128 -1.42 19.04 9.24
CA VAL A 128 -0.29 18.56 8.45
C VAL A 128 -0.83 18.33 7.04
N CYS A 129 -0.38 19.15 6.10
CA CYS A 129 -0.98 19.25 4.76
C CYS A 129 0.03 18.86 3.69
N TYR A 130 -0.49 18.32 2.59
CA TYR A 130 0.31 18.13 1.39
C TYR A 130 0.86 19.46 0.87
N HIS A 131 1.84 19.38 -0.03
CA HIS A 131 2.37 20.53 -0.75
C HIS A 131 1.25 21.36 -1.38
N ASN A 132 1.15 22.62 -0.97
CA ASN A 132 0.13 23.55 -1.43
C ASN A 132 0.73 24.94 -1.69
N LEU A 133 0.14 25.69 -2.62
CA LEU A 133 0.64 27.00 -3.07
C LEU A 133 0.58 28.06 -1.96
N GLN A 134 -0.26 27.84 -0.95
CA GLN A 134 -0.43 28.70 0.21
C GLN A 134 0.59 28.40 1.31
N PHE A 135 1.42 27.35 1.15
CA PHE A 135 2.39 26.87 2.13
C PHE A 135 1.80 26.61 3.52
N VAL A 136 0.51 26.28 3.59
CA VAL A 136 -0.19 25.95 4.83
C VAL A 136 0.31 24.61 5.31
N ALA A 137 0.94 24.60 6.49
CA ALA A 137 1.30 23.38 7.24
C ALA A 137 1.93 22.25 6.39
N ASP A 138 2.79 22.60 5.45
CA ASP A 138 3.45 21.65 4.53
C ASP A 138 4.17 20.53 5.30
N TYR A 139 3.75 19.28 5.07
CA TYR A 139 4.16 18.12 5.86
C TYR A 139 5.69 17.91 5.84
N GLY A 140 6.31 18.15 4.69
CA GLY A 140 7.76 18.03 4.50
C GLY A 140 8.54 19.06 5.30
N LYS A 141 8.11 20.33 5.26
CA LYS A 141 8.68 21.39 6.11
C LYS A 141 8.46 21.14 7.61
N LEU A 142 7.40 20.43 7.97
CA LEU A 142 7.11 20.00 9.34
C LEU A 142 7.88 18.71 9.73
N GLY A 143 8.60 18.11 8.80
CA GLY A 143 9.48 16.94 8.99
C GLY A 143 8.76 15.59 8.95
N HIS A 144 7.51 15.56 8.51
CA HIS A 144 6.79 14.30 8.32
C HIS A 144 7.26 13.57 7.06
N GLY A 145 7.00 12.27 7.02
CA GLY A 145 7.11 11.45 5.83
C GLY A 145 5.75 10.93 5.40
N GLU A 146 5.62 10.58 4.13
CA GLU A 146 4.45 9.92 3.58
C GLU A 146 4.32 8.50 4.13
N VAL A 147 3.13 8.17 4.64
CA VAL A 147 2.82 6.88 5.24
C VAL A 147 1.39 6.45 4.92
N VAL A 148 1.14 5.17 5.18
CA VAL A 148 -0.20 4.60 5.28
C VAL A 148 -0.46 4.24 6.73
N GLY A 149 -1.44 4.90 7.34
CA GLY A 149 -1.95 4.57 8.67
C GLY A 149 -3.00 3.47 8.59
N MET A 150 -2.98 2.54 9.54
CA MET A 150 -3.86 1.36 9.56
C MET A 150 -4.25 1.04 11.01
N THR A 151 -5.40 0.40 11.16
CA THR A 151 -5.86 -0.16 12.44
C THR A 151 -5.97 -1.67 12.27
N ILE A 152 -5.01 -2.43 12.80
CA ILE A 152 -4.90 -3.89 12.58
C ILE A 152 -4.83 -4.64 13.91
N PRO A 153 -5.21 -5.93 13.97
CA PRO A 153 -5.00 -6.73 15.18
C PRO A 153 -3.51 -6.80 15.54
N GLU A 154 -3.19 -6.70 16.84
CA GLU A 154 -1.81 -6.76 17.32
C GLU A 154 -1.07 -7.99 16.80
N SER A 155 -1.69 -9.18 16.86
CA SER A 155 -1.06 -10.43 16.37
C SER A 155 -0.73 -10.43 14.88
N SER A 156 -1.32 -9.52 14.09
CA SER A 156 -1.08 -9.41 12.65
C SER A 156 0.09 -8.49 12.29
N ILE A 157 0.65 -7.73 13.24
CA ILE A 157 1.73 -6.76 12.98
C ILE A 157 2.94 -7.44 12.31
N GLY A 158 3.30 -8.65 12.75
CA GLY A 158 4.39 -9.42 12.14
C GLY A 158 4.15 -9.77 10.67
N ASP A 159 2.91 -10.07 10.29
CA ASP A 159 2.57 -10.40 8.89
C ASP A 159 2.50 -9.15 8.03
N PHE A 160 1.94 -8.05 8.53
CA PHE A 160 2.00 -6.76 7.85
C PHE A 160 3.42 -6.22 7.71
N ALA A 161 4.32 -6.51 8.66
CA ALA A 161 5.74 -6.19 8.52
C ALA A 161 6.38 -6.96 7.36
N LYS A 162 6.05 -8.26 7.17
CA LYS A 162 6.55 -9.03 6.03
C LYS A 162 6.06 -8.45 4.70
N GLU A 163 4.79 -8.05 4.63
CA GLU A 163 4.22 -7.36 3.48
C GLU A 163 4.95 -6.04 3.20
N TYR A 164 5.11 -5.18 4.21
CA TYR A 164 5.88 -3.94 4.13
C TYR A 164 7.29 -4.16 3.56
N PHE A 165 8.02 -5.12 4.11
CA PHE A 165 9.37 -5.44 3.68
C PHE A 165 9.42 -6.12 2.29
N SER A 166 8.30 -6.63 1.78
CA SER A 166 8.20 -7.16 0.43
C SER A 166 8.17 -6.07 -0.65
N TYR A 167 7.76 -4.84 -0.29
CA TYR A 167 7.64 -3.71 -1.22
C TYR A 167 8.98 -3.03 -1.52
N PHE A 168 10.05 -3.37 -0.81
CA PHE A 168 11.38 -2.93 -1.19
C PHE A 168 11.86 -3.67 -2.43
N ALA A 169 12.46 -2.93 -3.36
CA ALA A 169 13.15 -3.52 -4.50
C ALA A 169 14.29 -4.45 -4.03
N PRO A 170 14.78 -5.38 -4.87
CA PRO A 170 15.81 -6.35 -4.48
C PRO A 170 17.11 -5.74 -3.92
N ASN A 171 17.41 -4.49 -4.26
CA ASN A 171 18.54 -3.74 -3.73
C ASN A 171 18.29 -3.16 -2.32
N GLY A 172 17.10 -3.33 -1.74
CA GLY A 172 16.70 -2.78 -0.44
C GLY A 172 16.22 -1.34 -0.50
N GLU A 173 15.91 -0.83 -1.69
CA GLU A 173 15.45 0.55 -1.91
C GLU A 173 13.95 0.62 -2.23
N ARG A 174 13.43 1.84 -2.20
CA ARG A 174 12.07 2.16 -2.67
C ARG A 174 11.92 1.84 -4.17
N VAL A 175 10.69 1.53 -4.58
CA VAL A 175 10.38 1.22 -5.99
C VAL A 175 10.59 2.45 -6.88
N ASP A 176 10.20 3.65 -6.42
CA ASP A 176 10.53 4.91 -7.09
C ASP A 176 11.91 5.43 -6.65
N PRO A 177 12.92 5.49 -7.53
CA PRO A 177 14.19 6.14 -7.22
C PRO A 177 14.12 7.69 -7.22
N GLY A 178 13.02 8.26 -7.73
CA GLY A 178 12.71 9.68 -7.72
C GLY A 178 12.18 10.19 -6.39
N ASP A 179 11.54 9.32 -5.60
CA ASP A 179 11.13 9.58 -4.23
C ASP A 179 12.36 9.77 -3.33
N ARG A 180 12.77 11.03 -3.15
CA ARG A 180 13.98 11.42 -2.43
C ARG A 180 13.72 12.54 -1.45
N GLY A 181 14.41 12.50 -0.33
CA GLY A 181 14.22 13.42 0.78
C GLY A 181 13.60 12.74 1.99
N GLY A 182 13.61 13.46 3.13
CA GLY A 182 13.04 12.96 4.37
C GLY A 182 11.56 12.57 4.21
N GLU A 183 10.83 13.29 3.37
CA GLU A 183 9.42 13.05 3.02
C GLU A 183 9.13 11.61 2.57
N TYR A 184 10.11 10.93 1.96
CA TYR A 184 9.95 9.59 1.41
C TYR A 184 10.71 8.53 2.20
N ARG A 185 11.25 8.87 3.38
CA ARG A 185 12.05 7.94 4.18
C ARG A 185 11.26 6.68 4.54
N SER A 186 11.96 5.58 4.68
CA SER A 186 11.38 4.32 5.11
C SER A 186 11.14 4.34 6.61
N LEU A 187 9.90 4.10 7.03
CA LEU A 187 9.54 4.15 8.44
C LEU A 187 8.34 3.28 8.82
N ILE A 188 8.28 2.90 10.10
CA ILE A 188 7.19 2.16 10.74
C ILE A 188 6.81 2.90 12.03
N GLY A 189 5.52 3.01 12.31
CA GLY A 189 4.97 3.48 13.58
C GLY A 189 4.36 2.33 14.35
N LEU A 190 4.83 2.11 15.58
CA LEU A 190 4.25 1.15 16.53
C LEU A 190 3.92 1.86 17.85
N PRO A 191 2.83 1.50 18.55
CA PRO A 191 2.61 1.94 19.92
C PRO A 191 3.82 1.60 20.83
N GLY A 192 4.47 2.60 21.42
CA GLY A 192 5.69 2.38 22.21
C GLY A 192 6.96 2.14 21.38
N GLY A 193 6.89 2.24 20.05
CA GLY A 193 8.02 2.14 19.14
C GLY A 193 8.74 0.79 19.23
N THR A 194 10.05 0.82 19.46
CA THR A 194 10.86 -0.43 19.60
C THR A 194 10.59 -1.20 20.88
N SER A 195 9.74 -0.69 21.79
CA SER A 195 9.31 -1.41 22.98
C SER A 195 7.98 -2.16 22.77
N HIS A 196 7.39 -2.08 21.58
CA HIS A 196 6.15 -2.78 21.25
C HIS A 196 6.33 -4.30 21.38
N PRO A 197 5.36 -5.07 21.91
CA PRO A 197 5.47 -6.53 22.07
C PRO A 197 5.83 -7.27 20.77
N GLU A 198 5.21 -6.89 19.66
CA GLU A 198 5.47 -7.44 18.32
C GLU A 198 6.72 -6.88 17.61
N TYR A 199 7.52 -6.02 18.26
CA TYR A 199 8.70 -5.43 17.63
C TYR A 199 9.71 -6.48 17.14
N SER A 200 9.88 -7.58 17.89
CA SER A 200 10.74 -8.69 17.48
C SER A 200 10.35 -9.34 16.15
N LYS A 201 9.05 -9.34 15.81
CA LYS A 201 8.55 -9.82 14.51
C LYS A 201 8.85 -8.85 13.37
N VAL A 202 8.85 -7.56 13.65
CA VAL A 202 9.30 -6.53 12.71
C VAL A 202 10.81 -6.66 12.45
N GLU A 203 11.61 -6.91 13.49
CA GLU A 203 13.05 -7.18 13.36
C GLU A 203 13.34 -8.43 12.52
N GLU A 204 12.57 -9.51 12.73
CA GLU A 204 12.67 -10.74 11.95
C GLU A 204 12.41 -10.47 10.45
N ALA A 205 11.32 -9.75 10.14
CA ALA A 205 10.96 -9.39 8.77
C ALA A 205 12.00 -8.46 8.11
N ALA A 206 12.52 -7.47 8.85
CA ALA A 206 13.57 -6.58 8.37
C ALA A 206 14.86 -7.35 8.06
N SER A 207 15.29 -8.22 8.98
CA SER A 207 16.51 -9.02 8.85
C SER A 207 16.45 -9.96 7.65
N ALA A 208 15.28 -10.54 7.37
CA ALA A 208 15.06 -11.40 6.20
C ALA A 208 15.27 -10.66 4.86
N LYS A 209 15.20 -9.32 4.84
CA LYS A 209 15.51 -8.48 3.68
C LYS A 209 16.86 -7.77 3.77
N GLY A 210 17.65 -8.04 4.81
CA GLY A 210 18.92 -7.34 5.05
C GLY A 210 18.74 -5.86 5.38
N MET A 211 17.60 -5.50 5.96
CA MET A 211 17.27 -4.14 6.39
C MET A 211 17.62 -3.97 7.87
N ARG A 212 18.07 -2.76 8.24
CA ARG A 212 18.28 -2.36 9.62
C ARG A 212 17.11 -1.53 10.13
N LEU A 213 16.79 -1.72 11.41
CA LEU A 213 15.86 -0.88 12.15
C LEU A 213 16.62 0.06 13.07
N GLU A 214 16.16 1.31 13.17
CA GLU A 214 16.62 2.26 14.19
C GLU A 214 15.44 2.98 14.84
N PRO A 215 15.51 3.33 16.13
CA PRO A 215 14.51 4.18 16.75
C PRO A 215 14.44 5.56 16.07
N GLY A 216 13.25 5.95 15.62
CA GLY A 216 12.99 7.27 15.03
C GLY A 216 13.02 8.38 16.09
N LYS A 217 13.54 9.55 15.71
CA LYS A 217 13.71 10.73 16.60
C LYS A 217 12.92 11.96 16.14
N GLY A 218 12.23 11.83 15.03
CA GLY A 218 11.43 12.89 14.44
C GLY A 218 12.25 13.73 13.46
N ASN A 219 11.64 14.08 12.32
CA ASN A 219 12.32 14.78 11.22
C ASN A 219 13.59 14.06 10.73
N ASP A 220 13.64 12.73 10.86
CA ASP A 220 14.81 11.96 10.50
C ASP A 220 15.12 12.10 8.99
N PRO A 221 16.41 12.04 8.59
CA PRO A 221 16.80 12.23 7.20
C PRO A 221 16.35 11.06 6.33
N ASP A 222 16.46 11.24 5.01
CA ASP A 222 16.20 10.19 4.02
C ASP A 222 16.97 8.89 4.33
N THR A 223 16.34 7.75 4.04
CA THR A 223 16.87 6.39 4.16
C THR A 223 17.41 5.82 2.84
N PHE A 224 17.27 6.55 1.72
CA PHE A 224 17.76 6.11 0.41
C PHE A 224 19.24 5.71 0.46
N GLY A 225 19.58 4.53 -0.06
CA GLY A 225 20.95 4.01 -0.10
C GLY A 225 21.45 3.46 1.23
N LYS A 226 20.62 3.39 2.28
CA LYS A 226 21.06 3.03 3.64
C LYS A 226 20.54 1.68 4.14
N LYS A 227 19.58 1.06 3.44
CA LYS A 227 18.87 -0.15 3.89
C LYS A 227 18.39 -0.02 5.34
N LEU A 228 17.76 1.12 5.63
CA LEU A 228 17.39 1.56 6.97
C LEU A 228 15.90 1.88 7.01
N VAL A 229 15.25 1.49 8.10
CA VAL A 229 13.87 1.85 8.43
C VAL A 229 13.83 2.42 9.84
N TYR A 230 13.22 3.60 10.00
CA TYR A 230 13.01 4.18 11.33
C TYR A 230 11.75 3.61 11.98
N VAL A 231 11.83 3.30 13.27
CA VAL A 231 10.72 2.78 14.07
C VAL A 231 10.33 3.83 15.10
N TYR A 232 9.14 4.38 14.93
CA TYR A 232 8.62 5.49 15.72
C TYR A 232 7.61 4.99 16.76
N ASP A 233 7.62 5.65 17.91
CA ASP A 233 6.56 5.54 18.92
C ASP A 233 5.38 6.42 18.50
N THR A 234 4.24 5.80 18.17
CA THR A 234 3.05 6.49 17.65
C THR A 234 2.45 7.49 18.64
N ALA A 235 2.69 7.33 19.95
CA ALA A 235 2.25 8.31 20.94
C ALA A 235 3.06 9.62 20.86
N LYS A 236 4.30 9.56 20.37
CA LYS A 236 5.20 10.73 20.23
C LYS A 236 5.17 11.32 18.82
N TYR A 237 5.02 10.45 17.82
CA TYR A 237 4.99 10.80 16.41
C TYR A 237 3.71 10.26 15.80
N PRO A 238 2.55 10.90 16.07
CA PRO A 238 1.27 10.37 15.65
C PRO A 238 1.10 10.44 14.12
N PHE A 239 0.16 9.64 13.64
CA PHE A 239 -0.32 9.69 12.26
C PHE A 239 -1.29 10.85 12.07
N TYR A 240 -1.17 11.56 10.95
CA TYR A 240 -2.08 12.59 10.49
C TYR A 240 -2.65 12.16 9.14
N GLN A 241 -3.97 11.99 9.05
CA GLN A 241 -4.62 11.63 7.78
C GLN A 241 -4.33 12.70 6.72
N GLY A 242 -3.98 12.28 5.50
CA GLY A 242 -3.89 13.16 4.34
C GLY A 242 -5.27 13.58 3.82
N GLU A 243 -5.25 14.58 2.95
CA GLU A 243 -6.44 15.11 2.27
C GLU A 243 -7.21 14.02 1.52
N VAL A 244 -8.53 14.19 1.39
CA VAL A 244 -9.43 13.20 0.79
C VAL A 244 -9.03 12.90 -0.66
N TYR A 245 -8.50 13.88 -1.39
CA TYR A 245 -8.06 13.66 -2.78
C TYR A 245 -6.82 12.74 -2.91
N HIS A 246 -6.05 12.52 -1.85
CA HIS A 246 -4.93 11.56 -1.84
C HIS A 246 -5.39 10.12 -1.56
N GLN A 247 -6.61 9.93 -1.08
CA GLN A 247 -7.10 8.63 -0.65
C GLN A 247 -7.50 7.80 -1.86
N PHE A 248 -7.06 6.54 -1.88
CA PHE A 248 -7.29 5.55 -2.94
C PHE A 248 -6.97 6.07 -4.34
N HIS A 249 -5.90 6.88 -4.43
CA HIS A 249 -5.39 7.42 -5.67
C HIS A 249 -4.53 6.38 -6.41
N ASN A 250 -4.45 6.49 -7.74
CA ASN A 250 -3.54 5.65 -8.53
C ASN A 250 -2.09 6.12 -8.35
N ASP A 251 -1.11 5.23 -8.33
CA ASP A 251 0.26 5.71 -8.49
C ASP A 251 0.49 6.28 -9.91
N PHE A 252 1.63 6.94 -10.10
CA PHE A 252 2.04 7.45 -11.42
C PHE A 252 2.96 6.51 -12.19
N GLN A 253 3.39 5.41 -11.57
CA GLN A 253 4.36 4.48 -12.16
C GLN A 253 3.73 3.23 -12.76
N SER A 254 2.47 2.95 -12.43
CA SER A 254 1.76 1.77 -12.88
C SER A 254 0.47 2.13 -13.63
N PRO A 255 -0.14 1.17 -14.35
CA PRO A 255 -1.48 1.36 -14.87
C PRO A 255 -2.47 1.69 -13.75
N PRO A 256 -3.52 2.50 -14.02
CA PRO A 256 -4.52 2.81 -13.02
C PRO A 256 -5.10 1.56 -12.34
N TYR A 257 -5.23 1.59 -11.01
CA TYR A 257 -5.76 0.50 -10.18
C TYR A 257 -7.26 0.25 -10.40
N GLY A 258 -7.92 1.15 -11.12
CA GLY A 258 -9.28 0.99 -11.61
C GLY A 258 -10.34 1.67 -10.75
N LYS A 259 -11.49 1.90 -11.37
CA LYS A 259 -12.58 2.70 -10.78
C LYS A 259 -13.12 2.13 -9.47
N ALA A 260 -13.10 0.81 -9.30
CA ALA A 260 -13.55 0.16 -8.08
C ALA A 260 -12.66 0.55 -6.88
N TYR A 261 -11.34 0.57 -7.07
CA TYR A 261 -10.39 1.02 -6.06
C TYR A 261 -10.57 2.52 -5.77
N ASN A 262 -10.62 3.37 -6.81
CA ASN A 262 -10.72 4.81 -6.60
C ASN A 262 -12.03 5.22 -5.89
N LYS A 263 -13.12 4.46 -6.06
CA LYS A 263 -14.41 4.70 -5.38
C LYS A 263 -14.36 4.42 -3.87
N LEU A 264 -13.35 3.71 -3.37
CA LEU A 264 -13.16 3.49 -1.94
C LEU A 264 -12.99 4.81 -1.17
N ALA A 265 -12.45 5.86 -1.80
CA ALA A 265 -12.33 7.18 -1.20
C ALA A 265 -13.70 7.76 -0.85
N ASP A 266 -14.62 7.75 -1.81
CA ASP A 266 -15.97 8.28 -1.61
C ASP A 266 -16.73 7.43 -0.58
N MET A 267 -16.59 6.09 -0.65
CA MET A 267 -17.20 5.19 0.33
C MET A 267 -16.69 5.44 1.75
N ALA A 268 -15.37 5.55 1.94
CA ALA A 268 -14.77 5.77 3.24
C ALA A 268 -15.04 7.17 3.79
N PHE A 269 -15.25 8.16 2.91
CA PHE A 269 -15.71 9.48 3.30
C PHE A 269 -17.19 9.45 3.74
N ASP A 270 -18.06 8.83 2.94
CA ASP A 270 -19.50 8.73 3.21
C ASP A 270 -19.80 7.96 4.51
N ASP A 271 -19.01 6.94 4.83
CA ASP A 271 -19.16 6.15 6.06
C ASP A 271 -18.35 6.67 7.26
N GLY A 272 -17.62 7.78 7.10
CA GLY A 272 -16.94 8.49 8.17
C GLY A 272 -15.57 7.95 8.58
N ARG A 273 -15.02 6.96 7.86
CA ARG A 273 -13.63 6.50 8.06
C ARG A 273 -12.59 7.53 7.61
N LEU A 274 -12.95 8.38 6.64
CA LEU A 274 -12.19 9.55 6.23
C LEU A 274 -12.90 10.83 6.67
N GLY A 275 -12.13 11.79 7.20
CA GLY A 275 -12.63 13.10 7.57
C GLY A 275 -11.93 14.24 6.82
N VAL A 276 -12.52 15.43 6.90
CA VAL A 276 -11.86 16.67 6.46
C VAL A 276 -10.65 16.96 7.37
N THR A 277 -9.53 17.35 6.77
CA THR A 277 -8.27 17.59 7.50
C THR A 277 -8.06 19.07 7.88
N GLY A 278 -8.87 19.97 7.29
CA GLY A 278 -8.69 21.41 7.38
C GLY A 278 -7.55 21.96 6.51
N CYS A 279 -6.88 21.09 5.75
CA CYS A 279 -5.96 21.48 4.68
C CYS A 279 -6.73 21.87 3.41
N PRO A 280 -6.08 22.54 2.44
CA PRO A 280 -6.67 22.76 1.13
C PRO A 280 -7.02 21.41 0.48
N ASP A 281 -8.31 21.11 0.33
CA ASP A 281 -8.83 19.82 -0.13
C ASP A 281 -9.88 20.04 -1.22
N ARG A 282 -10.39 18.94 -1.80
CA ARG A 282 -11.45 18.93 -2.83
C ARG A 282 -12.88 19.03 -2.25
N VAL A 283 -13.03 19.02 -0.94
CA VAL A 283 -14.29 18.90 -0.19
C VAL A 283 -14.74 20.22 0.44
#